data_AF-A0A965J5V1-F1
#
_entry.id   AF-A0A965J5V1-F1
#
_cell.length_a   1.000
_cell.length_b   1.000
_cell.length_c   1.000
_cell.angle_alpha   90.00
_cell.angle_beta   90.00
_cell.angle_gamma   90.00
#
_symmetry.space_group_name_H-M   'P 1'
#
loop_
_entity.id
_entity.type
_entity.pdbx_description
1 polymer ?
#
loop_
_entity_poly.entity_id
_entity_poly.type
_entity_poly.pdbx_seq_one_letter_code
_entity_poly.pdbx_strand_id
1 'polypeptide(L)'
;MFYDLHTHTTASDGQLTPFELIDEAVKRGVPGICITDHDTIDAYTKDVIKYAERKGVFLGTGIEISTVFQETSIHILGYDIDVNSPAINRFINHTQASRVDRNRKMVELLRDMGYKIDWEDKENLGRPHIASKLIEK
;
A
#
# COMPACT_ATOMS: atom_id res chain seq x y z
N MET A 1 19.05 12.73 7.74
CA MET A 1 18.48 11.48 7.22
C MET A 1 18.49 11.60 5.71
N PHE A 2 19.21 10.73 4.99
CA PHE A 2 19.45 10.91 3.54
C PHE A 2 18.32 10.34 2.67
N TYR A 3 17.68 9.24 3.05
CA TYR A 3 16.57 8.66 2.29
C TYR A 3 15.56 8.01 3.24
N ASP A 4 14.28 8.00 2.86
CA ASP A 4 13.24 7.18 3.51
C ASP A 4 12.82 6.06 2.57
N LEU A 5 13.22 4.83 2.88
CA LEU A 5 13.03 3.69 1.99
C LEU A 5 11.79 2.85 2.37
N HIS A 6 10.96 3.29 3.30
CA HIS A 6 9.79 2.52 3.72
C HIS A 6 8.63 3.45 4.00
N THR A 7 7.94 3.82 2.92
CA THR A 7 6.79 4.74 2.99
C THR A 7 5.58 4.15 2.30
N HIS A 8 4.39 4.51 2.80
CA HIS A 8 3.11 4.04 2.29
C HIS A 8 2.28 5.20 1.79
N THR A 9 1.47 4.95 0.77
CA THR A 9 0.55 5.92 0.19
C THR A 9 -0.88 5.42 0.28
N THR A 10 -1.82 6.25 -0.16
CA THR A 10 -3.23 5.86 -0.32
C THR A 10 -3.44 4.73 -1.36
N ALA A 11 -2.40 4.30 -2.10
CA ALA A 11 -2.50 3.11 -2.93
C ALA A 11 -2.61 1.82 -2.09
N SER A 12 -2.15 1.84 -0.84
CA SER A 12 -2.38 0.77 0.13
C SER A 12 -3.05 1.28 1.42
N ASP A 13 -2.32 1.47 2.52
CA ASP A 13 -2.85 1.90 3.81
C ASP A 13 -2.21 3.19 4.36
N GLY A 14 -1.43 3.88 3.55
CA GLY A 14 -0.89 5.20 3.85
C GLY A 14 -1.96 6.29 3.84
N GLN A 15 -1.66 7.41 4.52
CA GLN A 15 -2.58 8.54 4.64
C GLN A 15 -2.40 9.60 3.53
N LEU A 16 -1.21 9.67 2.94
CA LEU A 16 -0.87 10.65 1.91
C LEU A 16 -0.98 10.00 0.53
N THR A 17 -1.51 10.74 -0.45
CA THR A 17 -1.37 10.34 -1.85
C THR A 17 0.11 10.32 -2.25
N PRO A 18 0.49 9.61 -3.33
CA PRO A 18 1.88 9.62 -3.79
C PRO A 18 2.42 11.04 -4.06
N PHE A 19 1.56 11.96 -4.53
CA PHE A 19 1.91 13.36 -4.74
C PHE A 19 2.17 14.11 -3.42
N GLU A 20 1.28 13.95 -2.43
CA GLU A 20 1.43 14.58 -1.12
C GLU A 20 2.64 14.04 -0.35
N LEU A 21 2.93 12.74 -0.50
CA LEU A 21 4.12 12.14 0.08
C LEU A 21 5.41 12.77 -0.49
N ILE A 22 5.46 13.00 -1.81
CA ILE A 22 6.57 13.71 -2.46
C ILE A 22 6.68 15.15 -1.93
N ASP A 23 5.56 15.86 -1.78
CA ASP A 23 5.55 17.22 -1.23
C ASP A 23 6.02 17.26 0.23
N GLU A 24 5.64 16.27 1.04
CA GLU A 24 6.10 16.16 2.42
C GLU A 24 7.61 15.85 2.49
N ALA A 25 8.13 15.04 1.56
CA ALA A 25 9.58 14.81 1.44
C ALA A 25 10.35 16.12 1.15
N VAL A 26 9.87 16.94 0.20
CA VAL A 26 10.44 18.27 -0.08
C VAL A 26 10.42 19.16 1.15
N LYS A 27 9.26 19.25 1.81
CA LYS A 27 9.07 20.09 3.01
C LYS A 27 9.99 19.67 4.16
N ARG A 28 10.29 18.38 4.29
CA ARG A 28 11.20 17.83 5.30
C ARG A 28 12.67 17.83 4.89
N GLY A 29 12.99 18.24 3.66
CA GLY A 29 14.35 18.19 3.13
C GLY A 29 14.89 16.78 2.96
N VAL A 30 14.00 15.80 2.70
CA VAL A 30 14.38 14.41 2.39
C VAL A 30 14.63 14.32 0.88
N PRO A 31 15.88 14.07 0.43
CA PRO A 31 16.22 14.14 -0.99
C PRO A 31 15.74 12.92 -1.79
N GLY A 32 15.28 11.85 -1.14
CA GLY A 32 14.64 10.75 -1.85
C GLY A 32 13.85 9.79 -0.96
N ILE A 33 12.88 9.15 -1.58
CA ILE A 33 11.96 8.20 -0.95
C ILE A 33 11.78 6.94 -1.81
N CYS A 34 11.42 5.82 -1.19
CA CYS A 34 10.82 4.68 -1.87
C CYS A 34 9.39 4.49 -1.39
N ILE A 35 8.45 4.36 -2.32
CA ILE A 35 7.09 3.94 -2.03
C ILE A 35 7.07 2.41 -1.94
N THR A 36 6.67 1.86 -0.80
CA THR A 36 6.66 0.42 -0.54
C THR A 36 5.27 0.02 -0.09
N ASP A 37 4.28 0.38 -0.88
CA ASP A 37 2.89 0.06 -0.61
C ASP A 37 2.67 -1.46 -0.48
N HIS A 38 1.73 -1.84 0.38
CA HIS A 38 1.44 -3.24 0.67
C HIS A 38 0.85 -3.98 -0.54
N ASP A 39 1.58 -4.97 -1.06
CA ASP A 39 1.15 -5.86 -2.14
C ASP A 39 0.63 -5.12 -3.40
N THR A 40 1.09 -3.90 -3.67
CA THR A 40 0.72 -3.14 -4.87
C THR A 40 1.86 -2.22 -5.33
N ILE A 41 1.80 -1.83 -6.60
CA ILE A 41 2.68 -0.84 -7.23
C ILE A 41 1.89 0.30 -7.88
N ASP A 42 0.58 0.42 -7.58
CA ASP A 42 -0.33 1.36 -8.24
C ASP A 42 0.07 2.83 -8.05
N ALA A 43 0.85 3.13 -7.02
CA ALA A 43 1.41 4.46 -6.78
C ALA A 43 2.35 4.94 -7.91
N TYR A 44 2.98 4.02 -8.65
CA TYR A 44 4.00 4.32 -9.66
C TYR A 44 3.42 4.70 -11.04
N THR A 45 2.47 5.64 -11.05
CA THR A 45 1.95 6.19 -12.30
C THR A 45 3.00 7.07 -12.99
N LYS A 46 2.89 7.21 -14.33
CA LYS A 46 3.76 8.11 -15.11
C LYS A 46 3.74 9.55 -14.59
N ASP A 47 2.61 10.01 -14.07
CA ASP A 47 2.46 11.38 -13.57
C ASP A 47 3.13 11.58 -12.21
N VAL A 48 3.07 10.58 -11.33
CA VAL A 48 3.78 10.57 -10.04
C VAL A 48 5.30 10.57 -10.26
N ILE A 49 5.81 9.72 -11.15
CA ILE A 49 7.25 9.66 -11.47
C ILE A 49 7.74 11.02 -11.98
N LYS A 50 7.03 11.60 -12.97
CA LYS A 50 7.36 12.93 -13.49
C LYS A 50 7.20 14.03 -12.42
N TYR A 51 6.31 13.86 -11.46
CA TYR A 51 6.14 14.83 -10.38
C TYR A 51 7.34 14.84 -9.44
N ALA A 52 7.83 13.67 -9.04
CA ALA A 52 9.04 13.53 -8.22
C ALA A 52 10.25 14.17 -8.91
N GLU A 53 10.44 13.92 -10.21
CA GLU A 53 11.48 14.54 -11.02
C GLU A 53 11.40 16.07 -10.99
N ARG A 54 10.21 16.65 -11.21
CA ARG A 54 10.01 18.11 -11.17
C ARG A 54 10.27 18.71 -9.79
N LYS A 55 10.04 17.94 -8.73
CA LYS A 55 10.27 18.35 -7.34
C LYS A 55 11.71 18.14 -6.88
N GLY A 56 12.55 17.51 -7.71
CA GLY A 56 13.94 17.20 -7.36
C GLY A 56 14.06 16.14 -6.26
N VAL A 57 13.04 15.29 -6.09
CA VAL A 57 13.05 14.17 -5.13
C VAL A 57 13.35 12.90 -5.90
N PHE A 58 14.37 12.16 -5.47
CA PHE A 58 14.62 10.83 -6.00
C PHE A 58 13.49 9.88 -5.55
N LEU A 59 12.74 9.34 -6.50
CA LEU A 59 11.70 8.35 -6.23
C LEU A 59 12.20 6.96 -6.65
N GLY A 60 12.58 6.15 -5.67
CA GLY A 60 12.93 4.74 -5.89
C GLY A 60 11.68 3.87 -6.01
N THR A 61 11.78 2.79 -6.79
CA THR A 61 10.71 1.79 -6.89
C THR A 61 10.82 0.77 -5.76
N GLY A 62 9.69 0.44 -5.14
CA GLY A 62 9.63 -0.56 -4.08
C GLY A 62 8.25 -1.16 -3.91
N ILE A 63 8.17 -2.19 -3.07
CA ILE A 63 6.94 -2.89 -2.70
C ILE A 63 7.14 -3.54 -1.33
N GLU A 64 6.10 -3.54 -0.50
CA GLU A 64 6.09 -4.34 0.73
C GLU A 64 5.20 -5.58 0.54
N ILE A 65 5.85 -6.73 0.42
CA ILE A 65 5.19 -8.01 0.19
C ILE A 65 4.75 -8.62 1.51
N SER A 66 3.45 -8.87 1.67
CA SER A 66 2.89 -9.57 2.82
C SER A 66 2.94 -11.08 2.60
N THR A 67 3.56 -11.82 3.53
CA THR A 67 3.63 -13.28 3.44
C THR A 67 3.61 -13.94 4.81
N VAL A 68 3.51 -15.27 4.83
CA VAL A 68 3.55 -16.09 6.03
C VAL A 68 4.71 -17.07 5.93
N PHE A 69 5.55 -17.08 6.95
CA PHE A 69 6.63 -18.04 7.10
C PHE A 69 6.51 -18.72 8.46
N GLN A 70 6.37 -20.06 8.47
CA GLN A 70 6.20 -20.85 9.69
C GLN A 70 5.13 -20.27 10.64
N GLU A 71 3.92 -20.06 10.11
CA GLU A 71 2.76 -19.47 10.83
C GLU A 71 2.94 -18.00 11.28
N THR A 72 4.10 -17.40 11.01
CA THR A 72 4.40 -16.02 11.36
C THR A 72 4.14 -15.10 10.18
N SER A 73 3.35 -14.05 10.40
CA SER A 73 3.20 -12.98 9.42
C SER A 73 4.51 -12.20 9.32
N ILE A 74 5.07 -12.14 8.11
CA ILE A 74 6.29 -11.38 7.83
C ILE A 74 6.06 -10.50 6.61
N HIS A 75 6.72 -9.35 6.58
CA HIS A 75 6.72 -8.47 5.42
C HIS A 75 8.12 -8.41 4.81
N ILE A 76 8.19 -8.46 3.48
CA ILE A 76 9.44 -8.44 2.72
C ILE A 76 9.44 -7.17 1.87
N LEU A 77 10.44 -6.32 2.07
CA LEU A 77 10.64 -5.14 1.24
C LEU A 77 11.42 -5.54 -0.03
N GLY A 78 10.85 -5.21 -1.18
CA GLY A 78 11.50 -5.25 -2.48
C GLY A 78 11.87 -3.83 -2.91
N TYR A 79 13.08 -3.67 -3.45
CA TYR A 79 13.60 -2.39 -3.92
C TYR A 79 14.13 -2.51 -5.34
N ASP A 80 14.17 -1.38 -6.05
CA ASP A 80 14.63 -1.29 -7.44
C ASP A 80 13.89 -2.27 -8.35
N ILE A 81 12.58 -2.39 -8.11
CA ILE A 81 11.72 -3.28 -8.86
C ILE A 81 11.36 -2.66 -10.20
N ASP A 82 11.27 -3.50 -11.23
CA ASP A 82 10.62 -3.12 -12.48
C ASP A 82 9.10 -3.14 -12.29
N VAL A 83 8.51 -1.96 -12.21
CA VAL A 83 7.05 -1.77 -12.07
C VAL A 83 6.26 -2.27 -13.29
N ASN A 84 6.91 -2.55 -14.42
CA ASN A 84 6.29 -3.18 -15.59
C ASN A 84 6.52 -4.70 -15.63
N SER A 85 7.17 -5.28 -14.62
CA SER A 85 7.50 -6.70 -14.59
C SER A 85 6.22 -7.55 -14.61
N PRO A 86 6.04 -8.44 -15.60
CA PRO A 86 4.89 -9.33 -15.63
C PRO A 86 4.85 -10.29 -14.44
N ALA A 87 6.01 -10.63 -13.87
CA ALA A 87 6.09 -11.52 -12.70
C ALA A 87 5.56 -10.83 -11.44
N ILE A 88 5.93 -9.57 -11.21
CA ILE A 88 5.43 -8.76 -10.08
C ILE A 88 3.93 -8.53 -10.23
N ASN A 89 3.45 -8.16 -11.42
CA ASN A 89 2.03 -7.98 -11.67
C ASN A 89 1.21 -9.26 -11.41
N ARG A 90 1.72 -10.43 -11.82
CA ARG A 90 1.06 -11.71 -11.50
C ARG A 90 1.02 -11.99 -10.00
N PHE A 91 2.11 -11.68 -9.29
CA PHE A 91 2.17 -11.83 -7.84
C PHE A 91 1.13 -10.93 -7.14
N ILE A 92 1.08 -9.65 -7.49
CA ILE A 92 0.14 -8.66 -6.97
C ILE A 92 -1.31 -9.08 -7.19
N ASN A 93 -1.64 -9.51 -8.41
CA ASN A 93 -3.00 -9.96 -8.72
C ASN A 93 -3.42 -11.17 -7.87
N HIS A 94 -2.49 -12.09 -7.59
CA HIS A 94 -2.75 -13.23 -6.74
C HIS A 94 -2.98 -12.83 -5.28
N THR A 95 -2.15 -11.93 -4.74
CA THR A 95 -2.26 -11.47 -3.34
C THR A 95 -3.49 -10.60 -3.13
N GLN A 96 -3.85 -9.72 -4.07
CA GLN A 96 -5.07 -8.92 -3.98
C GLN A 96 -6.33 -9.79 -3.96
N ALA A 97 -6.41 -10.82 -4.83
CA ALA A 97 -7.55 -11.75 -4.81
C ALA A 97 -7.69 -12.47 -3.46
N SER A 98 -6.56 -12.88 -2.85
CA SER A 98 -6.56 -13.48 -1.51
C SER A 98 -7.01 -12.49 -0.42
N ARG A 99 -6.58 -11.23 -0.51
CA ARG A 99 -6.98 -10.16 0.43
C ARG A 99 -8.49 -9.90 0.37
N VAL A 100 -9.07 -9.82 -0.83
CA VAL A 100 -10.52 -9.63 -1.01
C VAL A 100 -11.30 -10.75 -0.33
N ASP A 101 -10.97 -12.02 -0.59
CA ASP A 101 -11.66 -13.16 0.03
C ASP A 101 -11.50 -13.16 1.56
N ARG A 102 -10.31 -12.87 2.08
CA ARG A 102 -10.05 -12.76 3.51
C ARG A 102 -10.91 -11.66 4.14
N ASN A 103 -10.95 -10.47 3.55
CA ASN A 103 -11.66 -9.34 4.14
C ASN A 103 -13.18 -9.55 4.11
N ARG A 104 -13.71 -10.17 3.04
CA ARG A 104 -15.12 -10.58 2.98
C ARG A 104 -15.48 -11.47 4.17
N LYS A 105 -14.67 -12.51 4.43
CA LYS A 105 -14.85 -13.41 5.59
C LYS A 105 -14.80 -12.67 6.93
N MET A 106 -13.89 -11.69 7.08
CA MET A 106 -13.82 -10.89 8.31
C MET A 106 -15.07 -10.02 8.50
N VAL A 107 -15.61 -9.43 7.43
CA VAL A 107 -16.85 -8.63 7.49
C VAL A 107 -18.04 -9.51 7.86
N GLU A 108 -18.13 -10.73 7.31
CA GLU A 108 -19.17 -11.71 7.69
C GLU A 108 -19.09 -12.05 9.18
N LEU A 109 -17.90 -12.38 9.71
CA LEU A 109 -17.71 -12.66 11.13
C LEU A 109 -18.09 -11.47 12.03
N LEU A 110 -17.73 -10.24 11.63
CA LEU A 110 -18.11 -9.05 12.39
C LEU A 110 -19.63 -8.83 12.40
N ARG A 111 -20.32 -9.12 11.30
CA ARG A 111 -21.79 -9.07 11.23
C ARG A 111 -22.42 -10.11 12.16
N ASP A 112 -21.90 -11.32 12.20
CA ASP A 112 -22.37 -12.38 13.11
C ASP A 112 -22.20 -11.98 14.59
N MET A 113 -21.19 -11.17 14.89
CA MET A 113 -20.97 -10.58 16.22
C MET A 113 -21.88 -9.37 16.53
N GLY A 114 -22.75 -8.96 15.60
CA GLY A 114 -23.70 -7.86 15.77
C GLY A 114 -23.21 -6.48 15.29
N TYR A 115 -22.02 -6.40 14.69
CA TYR A 115 -21.54 -5.15 14.11
C TYR A 115 -22.25 -4.86 12.77
N LYS A 116 -22.81 -3.65 12.64
CA LYS A 116 -23.44 -3.19 11.40
C LYS A 116 -22.38 -2.69 10.42
N ILE A 117 -21.57 -3.57 9.86
CA ILE A 117 -20.58 -3.24 8.83
C ILE A 117 -21.01 -3.84 7.50
N ASP A 118 -20.91 -3.07 6.42
CA ASP A 118 -21.22 -3.55 5.07
C ASP A 118 -19.95 -3.76 4.24
N TRP A 119 -19.97 -4.83 3.45
CA TRP A 119 -18.96 -5.05 2.41
C TRP A 119 -19.20 -4.01 1.32
N GLU A 120 -18.31 -3.02 1.25
CA GLU A 120 -18.18 -2.18 0.06
C GLU A 120 -17.05 -2.79 -0.77
N ASP A 121 -17.33 -3.09 -2.04
CA ASP A 121 -16.41 -3.74 -2.97
C ASP A 121 -15.30 -2.77 -3.41
N LYS A 122 -14.52 -2.25 -2.46
CA LYS A 122 -13.34 -1.44 -2.73
C LYS A 122 -12.13 -2.36 -2.80
N GLU A 123 -11.53 -2.44 -3.99
CA GLU A 123 -10.16 -2.91 -4.17
C GLU A 123 -9.27 -2.22 -3.13
N ASN A 124 -8.44 -3.00 -2.44
CA ASN A 124 -7.52 -2.55 -1.37
C ASN A 124 -8.12 -2.23 0.02
N LEU A 125 -9.31 -2.72 0.37
CA LEU A 125 -9.67 -2.77 1.79
C LEU A 125 -8.65 -3.60 2.58
N GLY A 126 -8.27 -3.13 3.76
CA GLY A 126 -7.31 -3.79 4.66
C GLY A 126 -7.89 -3.84 6.06
N ARG A 127 -7.19 -4.50 7.00
CA ARG A 127 -7.57 -4.44 8.42
C ARG A 127 -7.66 -3.00 8.95
N PRO A 128 -6.74 -2.07 8.60
CA PRO A 128 -6.85 -0.68 9.02
C PRO A 128 -8.15 -0.02 8.55
N HIS A 129 -8.57 -0.27 7.31
CA HIS A 129 -9.83 0.26 6.76
C HIS A 129 -11.07 -0.26 7.51
N ILE A 130 -11.09 -1.55 7.85
CA ILE A 130 -12.17 -2.13 8.65
C ILE A 130 -12.17 -1.53 10.07
N ALA A 131 -10.99 -1.34 10.66
CA ALA A 131 -10.87 -0.69 11.96
C ALA A 131 -11.39 0.76 11.95
N SER A 132 -11.07 1.55 10.92
CA SER A 132 -11.60 2.92 10.78
C SER A 132 -13.14 2.94 10.74
N LYS A 133 -13.78 2.02 10.00
CA LYS A 133 -15.25 1.89 9.97
C LYS A 133 -15.88 1.52 11.32
N LEU A 134 -15.13 0.83 12.19
CA LEU A 134 -15.59 0.51 13.53
C LEU A 134 -15.49 1.71 14.49
N ILE A 135 -14.60 2.67 14.22
CA ILE A 135 -14.41 3.89 15.03
C ILE A 135 -15.43 4.97 14.64
N GLU A 136 -15.88 5.01 13.38
CA GLU A 136 -16.87 5.97 12.89
C GLU A 136 -18.31 5.77 13.47
N LYS A 137 -18.48 4.92 14.48
CA LYS A 137 -19.76 4.61 15.14
C LYS A 137 -19.79 4.86 16.63
#